data_AF-A0A7C4S743-F1
#
_entry.id   AF-A0A7C4S743-F1
#
_cell.length_a   1.000
_cell.length_b   1.000
_cell.length_c   1.000
_cell.angle_alpha   90.00
_cell.angle_beta   90.00
_cell.angle_gamma   90.00
#
_symmetry.space_group_name_H-M   'P 1'
#
loop_
_entity.id
_entity.type
_entity.pdbx_description
1 polymer ?
#
loop_
_entity_poly.entity_id
_entity_poly.type
_entity_poly.pdbx_seq_one_letter_code
_entity_poly.pdbx_strand_id
1 'polypeptide(L)'
;MKAWEEFEKFIKEIAEHHGFHTEHRVIFKDDHGRSEIDILAGRFDLILAIDAKRYTKSWYRTSAIKREAKKHSERCKRFEKIIGKSVIPVIVSLIDDRIFKYGGCLIIPVDKFNDFLNNIYLYLEEFA
;
A
#
# COMPACT_ATOMS: atom_id res chain seq x y z
N MET A 1 17.47 -12.24 -6.14
CA MET A 1 17.38 -10.79 -6.42
C MET A 1 17.87 -10.01 -5.21
N LYS A 2 17.59 -8.70 -5.10
CA LYS A 2 17.61 -8.02 -3.80
C LYS A 2 16.34 -8.40 -3.03
N ALA A 3 16.47 -8.64 -1.74
CA ALA A 3 15.38 -9.12 -0.89
C ALA A 3 14.18 -8.15 -0.78
N TRP A 4 14.38 -6.87 -1.10
CA TRP A 4 13.28 -5.90 -1.20
C TRP A 4 12.38 -6.18 -2.42
N GLU A 5 12.99 -6.39 -3.58
CA GLU A 5 12.31 -6.60 -4.87
C GLU A 5 11.56 -7.94 -4.89
N GLU A 6 12.07 -8.94 -4.15
CA GLU A 6 11.38 -10.20 -3.89
C GLU A 6 10.11 -10.01 -3.05
N PHE A 7 10.09 -9.02 -2.14
CA PHE A 7 8.94 -8.72 -1.29
C PHE A 7 7.89 -7.89 -2.05
N GLU A 8 8.33 -6.90 -2.83
CA GLU A 8 7.47 -6.18 -3.80
C GLU A 8 6.80 -7.18 -4.76
N LYS A 9 7.59 -8.07 -5.36
CA LYS A 9 7.08 -9.10 -6.27
C LYS A 9 6.08 -10.05 -5.59
N PHE A 10 6.35 -10.52 -4.38
CA PHE A 10 5.45 -11.42 -3.65
C PHE A 10 4.09 -10.78 -3.36
N ILE A 11 4.07 -9.51 -2.93
CA ILE A 11 2.83 -8.75 -2.70
C ILE A 11 2.05 -8.57 -4.02
N LYS A 12 2.77 -8.28 -5.11
CA LYS A 12 2.20 -8.16 -6.46
C LYS A 12 1.53 -9.47 -6.90
N GLU A 13 2.23 -10.60 -6.79
CA GLU A 13 1.71 -11.92 -7.17
C GLU A 13 0.46 -12.31 -6.35
N ILE A 14 0.41 -11.99 -5.05
CA ILE A 14 -0.81 -12.19 -4.25
C ILE A 14 -1.98 -11.34 -4.77
N ALA A 15 -1.76 -10.05 -5.09
CA ALA A 15 -2.81 -9.20 -5.64
C ALA A 15 -3.32 -9.71 -7.01
N GLU A 16 -2.44 -10.21 -7.87
CA GLU A 16 -2.79 -10.81 -9.16
C GLU A 16 -3.59 -12.12 -9.01
N HIS A 17 -3.24 -12.96 -8.03
CA HIS A 17 -4.04 -14.14 -7.68
C HIS A 17 -5.45 -13.80 -7.17
N HIS A 18 -5.65 -12.58 -6.65
CA HIS A 18 -6.96 -12.02 -6.28
C HIS A 18 -7.67 -11.29 -7.43
N GLY A 19 -7.16 -11.39 -8.66
CA GLY A 19 -7.77 -10.79 -9.85
C GLY A 19 -7.61 -9.28 -9.96
N PHE A 20 -6.63 -8.68 -9.27
CA PHE A 20 -6.21 -7.31 -9.57
C PHE A 20 -5.28 -7.31 -10.79
N HIS A 21 -5.45 -6.35 -11.70
CA HIS A 21 -4.40 -5.99 -12.65
C HIS A 21 -3.35 -5.13 -11.92
N THR A 22 -2.06 -5.41 -12.10
CA THR A 22 -1.01 -4.73 -11.33
C THR A 22 0.11 -4.12 -12.17
N GLU A 23 0.46 -2.89 -11.82
CA GLU A 23 1.65 -2.17 -12.30
C GLU A 23 2.66 -2.03 -11.16
N HIS A 24 3.96 -1.99 -11.47
CA HIS A 24 5.05 -1.99 -10.48
C HIS A 24 5.99 -0.81 -10.72
N ARG A 25 6.38 -0.11 -9.64
CA ARG A 25 7.14 1.15 -9.66
C ARG A 25 6.46 2.21 -10.53
N VAL A 26 5.19 2.49 -10.22
CA VAL A 26 4.39 3.51 -10.90
C VAL A 26 4.91 4.90 -10.53
N ILE A 27 5.65 5.51 -11.45
CA ILE A 27 6.29 6.81 -11.29
C ILE A 27 5.40 7.91 -11.84
N PHE A 28 5.12 8.92 -11.02
CA PHE A 28 4.42 10.14 -11.44
C PHE A 28 5.21 11.41 -11.10
N LYS A 29 4.74 12.55 -11.63
CA LYS A 29 5.28 13.88 -11.36
C LYS A 29 4.13 14.88 -11.21
N ASP A 30 4.30 15.82 -10.30
CA ASP A 30 3.43 16.99 -10.12
C ASP A 30 4.26 18.20 -9.63
N ASP A 31 3.59 19.21 -9.08
CA ASP A 31 4.16 20.40 -8.44
C ASP A 31 5.06 20.10 -7.24
N HIS A 32 4.90 18.95 -6.58
CA HIS A 32 5.76 18.47 -5.50
C HIS A 32 6.93 17.58 -6.02
N GLY A 33 7.08 17.45 -7.34
CA GLY A 33 8.17 16.74 -8.00
C GLY A 33 7.88 15.27 -8.31
N ARG A 34 8.93 14.46 -8.49
CA ARG A 34 8.80 13.02 -8.77
C ARG A 34 8.31 12.26 -7.53
N SER A 35 7.41 11.31 -7.73
CA SER A 35 7.02 10.33 -6.72
C SER A 35 6.79 8.97 -7.37
N GLU A 36 6.79 7.92 -6.56
CA GLU A 36 6.76 6.52 -7.01
C GLU A 36 5.83 5.73 -6.07
N ILE A 37 5.01 4.84 -6.62
CA ILE A 37 4.16 3.90 -5.89
C ILE A 37 4.68 2.50 -6.22
N ASP A 38 5.01 1.71 -5.19
CA ASP A 38 5.73 0.45 -5.32
C ASP A 38 4.91 -0.54 -6.18
N ILE A 39 3.61 -0.69 -5.90
CA ILE A 39 2.64 -1.46 -6.69
C ILE A 39 1.33 -0.66 -6.81
N LEU A 40 0.77 -0.53 -7.99
CA LEU A 40 -0.62 -0.08 -8.19
C LEU A 40 -1.46 -1.29 -8.61
N ALA A 41 -2.56 -1.56 -7.91
CA ALA A 41 -3.41 -2.73 -8.14
C ALA A 41 -4.87 -2.29 -8.37
N GLY A 42 -5.41 -2.53 -9.57
CA GLY A 42 -6.78 -2.17 -9.94
C GLY A 42 -7.69 -3.39 -10.10
N ARG A 43 -8.90 -3.36 -9.50
CA ARG A 43 -9.94 -4.39 -9.65
C ARG A 43 -11.33 -3.73 -9.61
N PHE A 44 -12.05 -3.79 -10.73
CA PHE A 44 -13.30 -3.05 -10.95
C PHE A 44 -13.14 -1.53 -10.75
N ASP A 45 -13.82 -0.96 -9.76
CA ASP A 45 -13.77 0.42 -9.32
C ASP A 45 -12.67 0.68 -8.26
N LEU A 46 -12.17 -0.37 -7.60
CA LEU A 46 -11.12 -0.27 -6.58
C LEU A 46 -9.75 -0.07 -7.24
N ILE A 47 -9.01 0.93 -6.75
CA ILE A 47 -7.58 1.12 -7.01
C ILE A 47 -6.84 1.16 -5.67
N LEU A 48 -5.99 0.17 -5.44
CA LEU A 48 -5.06 0.15 -4.32
C LEU A 48 -3.70 0.69 -4.79
N ALA A 49 -3.22 1.74 -4.15
CA ALA A 49 -1.79 2.05 -4.18
C ALA A 49 -1.15 1.35 -2.98
N ILE A 50 -0.21 0.46 -3.27
CA ILE A 50 0.45 -0.37 -2.26
C ILE A 50 1.92 0.03 -2.15
N ASP A 51 2.36 0.22 -0.92
CA ASP A 51 3.71 0.56 -0.51
C ASP A 51 4.27 -0.56 0.39
N ALA A 52 5.35 -1.19 -0.03
CA ALA A 52 5.91 -2.36 0.64
C ALA A 52 6.87 -1.90 1.76
N LYS A 53 6.74 -2.45 2.98
CA LYS A 53 7.61 -2.07 4.11
C LYS A 53 8.22 -3.28 4.81
N ARG A 54 9.33 -3.76 4.22
CA ARG A 54 10.18 -4.88 4.69
C ARG A 54 11.09 -4.52 5.88
N TYR A 55 10.66 -3.66 6.82
CA TYR A 55 11.48 -3.23 7.95
C TYR A 55 11.90 -4.38 8.87
N THR A 56 13.16 -4.41 9.29
CA THR A 56 13.68 -5.28 10.36
C THR A 56 13.25 -4.77 11.75
N LYS A 57 13.54 -5.54 12.82
CA LYS A 57 13.18 -5.16 14.21
C LYS A 57 13.98 -3.93 14.66
N SER A 58 13.30 -2.94 15.24
CA SER A 58 13.86 -1.67 15.74
C SER A 58 12.90 -1.04 16.76
N TRP A 59 13.40 -0.16 17.64
CA TRP A 59 12.61 0.42 18.75
C TRP A 59 11.73 1.62 18.35
N TYR A 60 11.82 2.12 17.10
CA TYR A 60 10.97 3.21 16.57
C TYR A 60 9.91 2.78 15.54
N ARG A 61 9.69 1.48 15.33
CA ARG A 61 8.83 0.94 14.25
C ARG A 61 7.43 1.55 14.22
N THR A 62 6.73 1.56 15.35
CA THR A 62 5.39 2.12 15.53
C THR A 62 5.30 3.59 15.09
N SER A 63 6.34 4.39 15.34
CA SER A 63 6.40 5.80 14.93
C SER A 63 6.85 5.96 13.47
N ALA A 64 7.72 5.08 12.98
CA ALA A 64 8.15 5.06 11.59
C ALA A 64 6.99 4.68 10.65
N ILE A 65 6.29 3.58 10.92
CA ILE A 65 5.17 3.11 10.08
C ILE A 65 4.03 4.14 10.04
N LYS A 66 3.72 4.80 11.17
CA LYS A 66 2.78 5.92 11.23
C LYS A 66 3.20 7.13 10.39
N ARG A 67 4.51 7.46 10.36
CA ARG A 67 5.03 8.55 9.53
C ARG A 67 4.98 8.22 8.04
N GLU A 68 5.39 7.00 7.65
CA GLU A 68 5.34 6.60 6.25
C GLU A 68 3.89 6.43 5.75
N ALA A 69 2.95 5.98 6.60
CA ALA A 69 1.52 5.90 6.29
C ALA A 69 0.92 7.28 5.93
N LYS A 70 1.28 8.34 6.68
CA LYS A 70 0.90 9.73 6.33
C LYS A 70 1.46 10.15 4.97
N LYS A 71 2.78 9.99 4.75
CA LYS A 71 3.41 10.28 3.44
C LYS A 71 2.78 9.51 2.29
N HIS A 72 2.37 8.25 2.53
CA HIS A 72 1.74 7.42 1.51
C HIS A 72 0.33 7.90 1.19
N SER A 73 -0.48 8.26 2.20
CA SER A 73 -1.78 8.92 2.04
C SER A 73 -1.66 10.24 1.26
N GLU A 74 -0.68 11.08 1.59
CA GLU A 74 -0.38 12.33 0.88
C GLU A 74 0.07 12.09 -0.58
N ARG A 75 0.92 11.08 -0.82
CA ARG A 75 1.33 10.61 -2.16
C ARG A 75 0.14 10.10 -2.98
N CYS A 76 -0.80 9.38 -2.37
CA CYS A 76 -1.97 8.87 -3.08
C CYS A 76 -2.95 10.00 -3.41
N LYS A 77 -3.23 10.91 -2.48
CA LYS A 77 -4.05 12.12 -2.75
C LYS A 77 -3.50 13.05 -3.83
N ARG A 78 -2.18 13.00 -4.07
CA ARG A 78 -1.54 13.64 -5.22
C ARG A 78 -1.80 12.85 -6.51
N PHE A 79 -1.66 11.54 -6.47
CA PHE A 79 -1.94 10.64 -7.62
C PHE A 79 -3.43 10.63 -8.04
N GLU A 80 -4.37 10.66 -7.09
CA GLU A 80 -5.83 10.78 -7.34
C GLU A 80 -6.17 11.96 -8.26
N LYS A 81 -5.54 13.13 -8.02
CA LYS A 81 -5.72 14.34 -8.84
C LYS A 81 -5.20 14.18 -10.27
N ILE A 82 -4.22 13.29 -10.49
CA ILE A 82 -3.63 13.03 -11.81
C ILE A 82 -4.52 12.06 -12.60
N ILE A 83 -5.03 11.01 -11.94
CA ILE A 83 -5.80 9.94 -12.63
C ILE A 83 -7.32 10.17 -12.65
N GLY A 84 -7.84 11.15 -11.90
CA GLY A 84 -9.27 11.47 -11.84
C GLY A 84 -10.14 10.40 -11.17
N LYS A 85 -9.54 9.55 -10.33
CA LYS A 85 -10.17 8.43 -9.62
C LYS A 85 -9.63 8.37 -8.19
N SER A 86 -10.42 7.84 -7.26
CA SER A 86 -9.93 7.62 -5.90
C SER A 86 -8.94 6.45 -5.84
N VAL A 87 -7.99 6.54 -4.91
CA VAL A 87 -6.88 5.60 -4.75
C VAL A 87 -6.70 5.34 -3.26
N ILE A 88 -6.91 4.08 -2.86
CA ILE A 88 -6.79 3.64 -1.47
C ILE A 88 -5.29 3.41 -1.16
N PRO A 89 -4.67 4.20 -0.27
CA PRO A 89 -3.30 3.96 0.20
C PRO A 89 -3.23 2.77 1.18
N VAL A 90 -2.34 1.82 0.88
CA VAL A 90 -2.11 0.61 1.68
C VAL A 90 -0.61 0.39 1.89
N ILE A 91 -0.14 0.36 3.13
CA ILE A 91 1.19 -0.17 3.44
C ILE A 91 1.08 -1.66 3.74
N VAL A 92 1.85 -2.49 3.05
CA VAL A 92 2.01 -3.92 3.40
C VAL A 92 3.31 -4.11 4.18
N SER A 93 3.21 -4.44 5.47
CA SER A 93 4.35 -4.56 6.38
C SER A 93 4.79 -6.02 6.57
N LEU A 94 6.10 -6.28 6.65
CA LEU A 94 6.63 -7.63 6.93
C LEU A 94 6.33 -8.12 8.37
N ILE A 95 5.95 -7.21 9.28
CA ILE A 95 5.72 -7.48 10.69
C ILE A 95 4.44 -6.76 11.12
N ASP A 96 3.66 -7.41 11.97
CA ASP A 96 2.47 -6.85 12.62
C ASP A 96 2.86 -5.94 13.80
N ASP A 97 2.83 -4.62 13.59
CA ASP A 97 2.99 -3.60 14.63
C ASP A 97 1.65 -3.25 15.33
N ARG A 98 0.58 -4.06 15.12
CA ARG A 98 -0.78 -3.95 15.67
C ARG A 98 -1.48 -2.60 15.42
N ILE A 99 -1.31 -2.07 14.21
CA ILE A 99 -2.00 -0.87 13.73
C ILE A 99 -2.55 -1.19 12.34
N PHE A 100 -3.87 -1.06 12.14
CA PHE A 100 -4.52 -1.34 10.86
C PHE A 100 -4.83 -0.07 10.03
N LYS A 101 -4.90 1.10 10.66
CA LYS A 101 -5.13 2.41 10.03
C LYS A 101 -4.26 3.48 10.66
N TYR A 102 -3.63 4.35 9.86
CA TYR A 102 -3.12 5.64 10.34
C TYR A 102 -3.02 6.68 9.22
N GLY A 103 -3.44 7.92 9.48
CA GLY A 103 -3.33 9.02 8.51
C GLY A 103 -4.20 8.90 7.26
N GLY A 104 -5.24 8.06 7.30
CA GLY A 104 -6.03 7.69 6.12
C GLY A 104 -5.31 6.71 5.19
N CYS A 105 -4.40 5.89 5.73
CA CYS A 105 -3.72 4.79 5.06
C CYS A 105 -3.88 3.51 5.86
N LEU A 106 -4.20 2.41 5.16
CA LEU A 106 -4.28 1.08 5.74
C LEU A 106 -2.87 0.54 5.97
N ILE A 107 -2.69 -0.23 7.05
CA ILE A 107 -1.42 -0.87 7.38
C ILE A 107 -1.73 -2.36 7.59
N ILE A 108 -1.40 -3.17 6.59
CA ILE A 108 -1.77 -4.59 6.51
C ILE A 108 -0.51 -5.44 6.68
N PRO A 109 -0.38 -6.23 7.76
CA PRO A 109 0.68 -7.22 7.89
C PRO A 109 0.62 -8.24 6.74
N VAL A 110 1.76 -8.63 6.19
CA VAL A 110 1.80 -9.49 4.98
C VAL A 110 1.16 -10.88 5.20
N ASP A 111 1.22 -11.40 6.42
CA ASP A 111 0.52 -12.61 6.86
C ASP A 111 -1.02 -12.49 6.82
N LYS A 112 -1.53 -11.25 6.83
CA LYS A 112 -2.97 -10.91 6.74
C LYS A 112 -3.36 -10.35 5.37
N PHE A 113 -2.41 -10.12 4.46
CA PHE A 113 -2.70 -9.50 3.15
C PHE A 113 -3.66 -10.35 2.30
N ASN A 114 -3.56 -11.68 2.36
CA ASN A 114 -4.50 -12.58 1.69
C ASN A 114 -5.93 -12.53 2.29
N ASP A 115 -6.06 -12.32 3.60
CA ASP A 115 -7.37 -12.12 4.25
C ASP A 115 -7.96 -10.76 3.86
N PHE A 116 -7.15 -9.70 3.93
CA PHE A 116 -7.52 -8.34 3.51
C PHE A 116 -8.09 -8.29 2.09
N LEU A 117 -7.48 -8.97 1.10
CA LEU A 117 -7.97 -8.93 -0.28
C LEU A 117 -9.26 -9.75 -0.52
N ASN A 118 -9.50 -10.80 0.26
CA ASN A 118 -10.77 -11.52 0.30
C ASN A 118 -11.88 -10.65 0.90
N ASN A 119 -11.61 -10.09 2.08
CA ASN A 119 -12.57 -9.37 2.91
C ASN A 119 -12.53 -7.84 2.69
N ILE A 120 -12.08 -7.39 1.52
CA ILE A 120 -11.63 -6.02 1.27
C ILE A 120 -12.69 -4.96 1.59
N TYR A 121 -13.95 -5.19 1.25
CA TYR A 121 -15.03 -4.23 1.50
C TYR A 121 -15.30 -4.04 3.00
N LEU A 122 -15.13 -5.10 3.82
CA LEU A 122 -15.25 -5.01 5.28
C LEU A 122 -14.09 -4.19 5.87
N TYR A 123 -12.86 -4.43 5.40
CA TYR A 123 -11.70 -3.63 5.80
C TYR A 123 -11.81 -2.16 5.36
N LEU A 124 -12.48 -1.86 4.24
CA LEU A 124 -12.75 -0.48 3.82
C LEU A 124 -13.86 0.17 4.65
N GLU A 125 -14.92 -0.57 4.99
CA GLU A 125 -15.99 -0.07 5.87
C GLU A 125 -15.48 0.21 7.30
N GLU A 126 -14.64 -0.66 7.86
CA GLU A 126 -14.06 -0.49 9.20
C GLU A 126 -12.89 0.52 9.22
N PHE A 127 -12.08 0.60 8.14
CA PHE A 127 -10.78 1.28 8.19
C PHE A 127 -10.42 2.27 7.05
N ALA A 128 -11.25 2.56 6.03
CA ALA A 128 -10.94 3.60 5.03
C ALA A 128 -11.00 5.03 5.61
#